data_AF-A0AA43DKA6-F1
#
_entry.id   AF-A0AA43DKA6-F1
#
_cell.length_a   1.000
_cell.length_b   1.000
_cell.length_c   1.000
_cell.angle_alpha   90.00
_cell.angle_beta   90.00
_cell.angle_gamma   90.00
#
_symmetry.space_group_name_H-M   'P 1'
#
loop_
_entity.id
_entity.type
_entity.pdbx_description
1 polymer ?
#
loop_
_entity_poly.entity_id
_entity_poly.type
_entity_poly.pdbx_seq_one_letter_code
_entity_poly.pdbx_strand_id
1 'polypeptide(L)'
;MLAANYRSGDDFVVEFLGHRFEFSASDFGERVTAAGVRLGLIGSNDLDEDEAADLVELVADGRIVDPRSGLGLYLVRHWERVSLVGGESLVYWMRKLVFRGAWLDHRVKEGLLDVSWIEDTGDFGYAEPQGGRTLLELAPVPSWREMQYRG
;
A
#
# COMPACT_ATOMS: atom_id res chain seq x y z
N MET A 1 13.54 9.73 21.68
CA MET A 1 14.13 9.79 20.34
C MET A 1 13.13 9.12 19.42
N LEU A 2 12.42 9.89 18.58
CA LEU A 2 11.48 9.29 17.61
C LEU A 2 12.34 8.38 16.71
N ALA A 3 11.97 7.10 16.63
CA ALA A 3 12.68 6.13 15.80
C ALA A 3 12.84 6.68 14.38
N ALA A 4 13.96 6.37 13.72
CA ALA A 4 14.23 6.84 12.38
C ALA A 4 13.04 6.52 11.46
N ASN A 5 12.51 7.57 10.85
CA ASN A 5 11.41 7.50 9.90
C ASN A 5 11.97 6.98 8.57
N TYR A 6 11.27 6.04 7.93
CA TYR A 6 11.67 5.56 6.61
C TYR A 6 11.73 6.73 5.62
N ARG A 7 12.77 6.72 4.78
CA ARG A 7 12.99 7.72 3.75
C ARG A 7 13.50 7.08 2.46
N SER A 8 12.79 7.32 1.36
CA SER A 8 13.23 7.01 -0.01
C SER A 8 13.36 8.25 -0.91
N GLY A 9 12.80 9.39 -0.49
CA GLY A 9 12.85 10.68 -1.19
C GLY A 9 12.16 11.78 -0.37
N ASP A 10 11.74 12.87 -1.00
CA ASP A 10 11.05 14.00 -0.37
C ASP A 10 9.85 14.54 -1.17
N ASP A 11 9.42 13.84 -2.21
CA ASP A 11 8.26 14.22 -3.05
C ASP A 11 6.93 14.08 -2.29
N PHE A 12 6.80 13.03 -1.47
CA PHE A 12 5.62 12.76 -0.66
C PHE A 12 6.00 12.63 0.81
N VAL A 13 5.26 13.34 1.64
CA VAL A 13 5.34 13.21 3.10
C VAL A 13 3.99 12.75 3.61
N VAL A 14 3.96 11.61 4.27
CA VAL A 14 2.70 11.08 4.81
C VAL A 14 2.87 10.74 6.28
N GLU A 15 1.92 11.19 7.09
CA GLU A 15 1.87 10.93 8.52
C GLU A 15 0.76 9.93 8.84
N PHE A 16 1.10 8.89 9.59
CA PHE A 16 0.16 7.82 9.94
C PHE A 16 0.53 7.15 11.25
N LEU A 17 -0.47 6.97 12.11
CA LEU A 17 -0.33 6.40 13.45
C LEU A 17 0.83 7.03 14.27
N GLY A 18 1.06 8.33 14.11
CA GLY A 18 2.12 9.06 14.84
C GLY A 18 3.53 8.90 14.26
N HIS A 19 3.68 8.26 13.11
CA HIS A 19 4.93 8.17 12.36
C HIS A 19 4.85 9.05 11.11
N ARG A 20 6.01 9.57 10.69
CA ARG A 20 6.15 10.35 9.47
C ARG A 20 7.01 9.54 8.51
N PHE A 21 6.64 9.46 7.24
CA PHE A 21 7.41 8.75 6.22
C PHE A 21 7.61 9.67 5.02
N GLU A 22 8.80 9.59 4.42
CA GLU A 22 9.18 10.43 3.28
C GLU A 22 9.49 9.54 2.08
N PHE A 23 8.77 9.76 0.99
CA PHE A 23 8.81 8.92 -0.20
C PHE A 23 9.25 9.72 -1.42
N SER A 24 10.03 9.11 -2.30
CA SER A 24 10.12 9.59 -3.68
C SER A 24 8.82 9.28 -4.43
N ALA A 25 8.56 10.00 -5.52
CA ALA A 25 7.35 9.77 -6.31
C ALA A 25 7.27 8.33 -6.86
N SER A 26 8.39 7.76 -7.29
CA SER A 26 8.48 6.38 -7.79
C SER A 26 8.11 5.36 -6.70
N ASP A 27 8.75 5.44 -5.54
CA ASP A 27 8.52 4.48 -4.44
C ASP A 27 7.11 4.62 -3.86
N PHE A 28 6.59 5.85 -3.76
CA PHE A 28 5.20 6.05 -3.33
C PHE A 28 4.21 5.45 -4.32
N GLY A 29 4.40 5.69 -5.63
CA GLY A 29 3.56 5.13 -6.69
C GLY A 29 3.56 3.61 -6.71
N GLU A 30 4.74 2.98 -6.66
CA GLU A 30 4.87 1.52 -6.62
C GLU A 30 4.14 0.92 -5.41
N ARG A 31 4.28 1.53 -4.23
CA ARG A 31 3.61 1.06 -3.00
C ARG A 31 2.10 1.23 -3.07
N VAL A 32 1.62 2.35 -3.62
CA VAL A 32 0.19 2.62 -3.81
C VAL A 32 -0.43 1.60 -4.75
N THR A 33 0.22 1.32 -5.88
CA THR A 33 -0.22 0.30 -6.85
C THR A 33 -0.21 -1.09 -6.22
N ALA A 34 0.86 -1.47 -5.52
CA ALA A 34 0.92 -2.74 -4.80
C ALA A 34 -0.18 -2.88 -3.74
N ALA A 35 -0.53 -1.80 -3.02
CA ALA A 35 -1.64 -1.79 -2.08
C ALA A 35 -2.99 -1.98 -2.80
N GLY A 36 -3.19 -1.36 -3.96
CA GLY A 36 -4.38 -1.55 -4.80
C GLY A 36 -4.56 -3.00 -5.24
N VAL A 37 -3.49 -3.65 -5.69
CA VAL A 37 -3.48 -5.08 -6.05
C VAL A 37 -3.78 -5.94 -4.82
N ARG A 38 -3.13 -5.65 -3.68
CA ARG A 38 -3.29 -6.42 -2.44
C ARG A 38 -4.72 -6.37 -1.90
N LEU A 39 -5.42 -5.26 -2.08
CA LEU A 39 -6.85 -5.14 -1.75
C LEU A 39 -7.76 -5.74 -2.81
N GLY A 40 -7.26 -6.06 -4.00
CA GLY A 40 -8.06 -6.50 -5.14
C GLY A 40 -8.88 -5.37 -5.78
N LEU A 41 -8.54 -4.11 -5.53
CA LEU A 41 -9.14 -2.95 -6.21
C LEU A 41 -8.80 -2.93 -7.70
N ILE A 42 -7.57 -3.33 -8.02
CA ILE A 42 -7.03 -3.51 -9.38
C ILE A 42 -6.51 -4.94 -9.55
N GLY A 43 -6.42 -5.41 -10.79
CA GLY A 43 -6.07 -6.80 -11.11
C GLY A 43 -4.57 -7.11 -11.11
N SER A 44 -3.75 -6.16 -11.57
CA SER A 44 -2.29 -6.25 -11.58
C SER A 44 -1.68 -4.87 -11.32
N ASN A 45 -0.35 -4.82 -11.26
CA ASN A 45 0.43 -3.59 -11.15
C ASN A 45 0.73 -2.94 -12.51
N ASP A 46 0.18 -3.46 -13.61
CA ASP A 46 0.38 -2.94 -14.96
C ASP A 46 -0.56 -1.75 -15.21
N LEU A 47 -0.36 -0.68 -14.45
CA LEU A 47 -1.07 0.58 -14.64
C LEU A 47 -0.29 1.47 -15.60
N ASP A 48 -1.01 2.23 -16.41
CA ASP A 48 -0.40 3.36 -17.10
C ASP A 48 -0.10 4.52 -16.13
N GLU A 49 0.56 5.56 -16.64
CA GLU A 49 0.99 6.70 -15.83
C GLU A 49 -0.20 7.47 -15.23
N ASP A 50 -1.30 7.62 -15.98
CA ASP A 50 -2.48 8.35 -15.52
C ASP A 50 -3.26 7.55 -14.47
N GLU A 51 -3.39 6.23 -14.65
CA GLU A 51 -4.00 5.32 -13.68
C GLU A 51 -3.23 5.28 -12.35
N ALA A 52 -1.90 5.16 -12.44
CA ALA A 52 -1.04 5.20 -11.27
C ALA A 52 -1.14 6.56 -10.56
N ALA A 53 -1.15 7.66 -11.30
CA ALA A 53 -1.23 9.00 -10.74
C ALA A 53 -2.59 9.30 -10.08
N ASP A 54 -3.70 8.79 -10.62
CA ASP A 54 -5.02 8.88 -9.99
C ASP A 54 -5.06 8.12 -8.65
N LEU A 55 -4.47 6.92 -8.56
CA LEU A 55 -4.36 6.20 -7.29
C LEU A 55 -3.46 6.92 -6.29
N VAL A 56 -2.33 7.48 -6.75
CA VAL A 56 -1.43 8.27 -5.91
C VAL A 56 -2.16 9.48 -5.32
N GLU A 57 -2.91 10.21 -6.14
CA GLU A 57 -3.73 11.34 -5.68
C GLU A 57 -4.77 10.88 -4.65
N LEU A 58 -5.49 9.78 -4.94
CA LEU A 58 -6.46 9.21 -4.01
C LEU A 58 -5.83 8.89 -2.65
N VAL A 59 -4.65 8.27 -2.64
CA VAL A 59 -3.98 7.89 -1.38
C VAL A 59 -3.40 9.11 -0.69
N ALA A 60 -2.79 10.06 -1.40
CA ALA A 60 -2.21 11.27 -0.84
C ALA A 60 -3.28 12.20 -0.24
N ASP A 61 -4.32 12.49 -1.01
CA ASP A 61 -5.31 13.54 -0.69
C ASP A 61 -6.63 12.99 -0.16
N GLY A 62 -6.85 11.68 -0.28
CA GLY A 62 -8.08 11.01 0.14
C GLY A 62 -9.25 11.17 -0.85
N ARG A 63 -8.99 11.80 -2.00
CA ARG A 63 -9.95 12.03 -3.09
C ARG A 63 -9.20 12.25 -4.40
N ILE A 64 -9.89 12.07 -5.52
CA ILE A 64 -9.42 12.49 -6.84
C ILE A 64 -10.26 13.70 -7.24
N VAL A 65 -9.63 14.81 -7.61
CA VAL A 65 -10.30 16.04 -8.02
C VAL A 65 -10.61 16.02 -9.51
N ASP A 66 -9.62 15.68 -10.34
CA ASP A 66 -9.74 15.62 -11.79
C ASP A 66 -9.20 14.27 -12.30
N PRO A 67 -10.08 13.27 -12.54
CA PRO A 67 -9.64 11.93 -12.92
C PRO A 67 -9.06 11.93 -14.33
N ARG A 68 -7.83 11.42 -14.46
CA ARG A 68 -7.07 11.39 -15.72
C ARG A 68 -7.24 10.09 -16.51
N SER A 69 -7.66 9.03 -15.82
CA SER A 69 -7.77 7.68 -16.38
C SER A 69 -9.17 7.06 -16.26
N GLY A 70 -9.36 5.90 -16.90
CA GLY A 70 -10.55 5.07 -16.72
C GLY A 70 -10.74 4.61 -15.27
N LEU A 71 -9.62 4.30 -14.58
CA LEU A 71 -9.61 3.96 -13.16
C LEU A 71 -10.05 5.13 -12.29
N GLY A 72 -9.49 6.33 -12.50
CA GLY A 72 -9.89 7.52 -11.76
C GLY A 72 -11.37 7.85 -11.96
N LEU A 73 -11.85 7.77 -13.20
CA LEU A 73 -13.28 7.97 -13.52
C LEU A 73 -14.17 6.93 -12.82
N TYR A 74 -13.75 5.67 -12.80
CA TYR A 74 -14.44 4.60 -12.08
C TYR A 74 -14.54 4.93 -10.58
N LEU A 75 -13.42 5.26 -9.94
CA LEU A 75 -13.35 5.54 -8.50
C LEU A 75 -14.24 6.71 -8.11
N VAL A 76 -14.19 7.80 -8.87
CA VAL A 76 -15.01 8.99 -8.63
C VAL A 76 -16.50 8.68 -8.82
N ARG A 77 -16.87 7.99 -9.91
CA ARG A 77 -18.28 7.66 -10.20
C ARG A 77 -18.90 6.69 -9.21
N HIS A 78 -18.11 5.78 -8.65
CA HIS A 78 -18.59 4.72 -7.76
C HIS A 78 -18.22 4.95 -6.29
N TRP A 79 -17.82 6.17 -5.93
CA TRP A 79 -17.24 6.49 -4.63
C TRP A 79 -18.09 6.05 -3.42
N GLU A 80 -19.41 6.23 -3.48
CA GLU A 80 -20.33 5.82 -2.40
C GLU A 80 -20.17 4.33 -2.03
N ARG A 81 -19.96 3.48 -3.03
CA ARG A 81 -19.84 2.02 -2.85
C ARG A 81 -18.40 1.58 -2.64
N VAL A 82 -17.44 2.25 -3.28
CA VAL A 82 -16.02 1.87 -3.26
C VAL A 82 -15.30 2.42 -2.04
N SER A 83 -15.71 3.55 -1.47
CA SER A 83 -15.01 4.17 -0.34
C SER A 83 -15.09 3.36 0.96
N LEU A 84 -16.15 2.54 1.12
CA LEU A 84 -16.43 1.77 2.33
C LEU A 84 -16.96 0.37 1.97
N VAL A 85 -16.21 -0.68 2.28
CA VAL A 85 -16.62 -2.08 2.06
C VAL A 85 -16.56 -2.83 3.39
N GLY A 86 -17.66 -3.44 3.82
CA GLY A 86 -17.71 -4.19 5.07
C GLY A 86 -17.40 -3.36 6.33
N GLY A 87 -17.59 -2.04 6.28
CA GLY A 87 -17.21 -1.10 7.34
C GLY A 87 -15.75 -0.63 7.29
N GLU A 88 -14.98 -1.09 6.31
CA GLU A 88 -13.57 -0.76 6.13
C GLU A 88 -13.40 0.35 5.09
N SER A 89 -12.57 1.36 5.39
CA SER A 89 -12.30 2.48 4.48
C SER A 89 -11.18 2.14 3.50
N LEU A 90 -11.42 2.35 2.20
CA LEU A 90 -10.44 2.09 1.14
C LEU A 90 -9.14 2.88 1.35
N VAL A 91 -9.26 4.21 1.49
CA VAL A 91 -8.11 5.12 1.64
C VAL A 91 -7.30 4.78 2.88
N TYR A 92 -7.96 4.46 4.00
CA TYR A 92 -7.28 4.07 5.21
C TYR A 92 -6.45 2.79 5.01
N TRP A 93 -7.02 1.76 4.37
CA TRP A 93 -6.30 0.50 4.13
C TRP A 93 -5.19 0.63 3.11
N MET A 94 -5.38 1.41 2.04
CA MET A 94 -4.30 1.70 1.09
C MET A 94 -3.13 2.39 1.79
N ARG A 95 -3.39 3.45 2.57
CA ARG A 95 -2.37 4.12 3.39
C ARG A 95 -1.70 3.12 4.33
N LYS A 96 -2.47 2.38 5.12
CA LYS A 96 -1.96 1.39 6.08
C LYS A 96 -1.03 0.37 5.43
N LEU A 97 -1.33 -0.09 4.21
CA LEU A 97 -0.49 -1.03 3.47
C LEU A 97 0.81 -0.38 2.98
N VAL A 98 0.75 0.84 2.43
CA VAL A 98 1.95 1.63 2.06
C VAL A 98 2.89 1.79 3.26
N PHE A 99 2.33 2.20 4.42
CA PHE A 99 3.09 2.36 5.66
C PHE A 99 3.65 1.06 6.20
N ARG A 100 2.84 -0.01 6.21
CA ARG A 100 3.28 -1.33 6.67
C ARG A 100 4.47 -1.80 5.84
N GLY A 101 4.41 -1.68 4.52
CA GLY A 101 5.53 -2.04 3.64
C GLY A 101 6.78 -1.24 3.95
N ALA A 102 6.67 0.09 4.05
CA ALA A 102 7.82 0.96 4.31
C ALA A 102 8.45 0.70 5.68
N TRP A 103 7.62 0.45 6.69
CA TRP A 103 8.06 0.08 8.03
C TRP A 103 8.78 -1.28 8.03
N LEU A 104 8.24 -2.28 7.34
CA LEU A 104 8.87 -3.60 7.23
C LEU A 104 10.23 -3.52 6.51
N ASP A 105 10.31 -2.76 5.41
CA ASP A 105 11.56 -2.56 4.67
C ASP A 105 12.61 -1.86 5.54
N HIS A 106 12.19 -0.86 6.34
CA HIS A 106 13.10 -0.21 7.27
C HIS A 106 13.62 -1.19 8.34
N ARG A 107 12.76 -2.04 8.90
CA ARG A 107 13.16 -3.07 9.88
C ARG A 107 14.14 -4.08 9.28
N VAL A 108 13.96 -4.46 8.02
CA VAL A 108 14.90 -5.33 7.31
C VAL A 108 16.26 -4.63 7.14
N LYS A 109 16.27 -3.35 6.72
CA LYS A 109 17.50 -2.56 6.58
C LYS A 109 18.27 -2.41 7.89
N GLU A 110 17.58 -2.30 9.02
CA GLU A 110 18.18 -2.24 10.36
C GLU A 110 18.60 -3.61 10.93
N GLY A 111 18.40 -4.70 10.17
CA GLY A 111 18.69 -6.07 10.63
C GLY A 111 17.77 -6.55 11.75
N LEU A 112 16.59 -5.94 11.90
CA LEU A 112 15.58 -6.30 12.90
C LEU A 112 14.55 -7.30 12.37
N LEU A 113 14.48 -7.49 11.06
CA LEU A 113 13.71 -8.54 10.38
C LEU A 113 14.54 -9.11 9.24
N ASP A 114 14.34 -10.39 8.93
CA ASP A 114 14.86 -11.03 7.73
C ASP A 114 13.74 -11.35 6.75
N VAL A 115 14.05 -11.36 5.46
CA VAL A 115 13.16 -11.86 4.41
C VAL A 115 13.33 -13.37 4.30
N SER A 116 12.22 -14.11 4.41
CA SER A 116 12.20 -15.58 4.35
C SER A 116 11.27 -16.07 3.26
N TRP A 117 11.67 -17.13 2.56
CA TRP A 117 10.84 -17.82 1.59
C TRP A 117 9.84 -18.74 2.30
N ILE A 118 8.58 -18.73 1.86
CA ILE A 118 7.50 -19.57 2.36
C ILE A 118 7.22 -20.65 1.30
N GLU A 119 7.68 -21.88 1.55
CA GLU A 119 7.59 -22.99 0.58
C GLU A 119 6.15 -23.35 0.19
N ASP A 120 5.21 -23.30 1.15
CA ASP A 120 3.82 -23.72 0.94
C ASP A 120 3.05 -22.79 -0.01
N THR A 121 3.36 -21.49 0.00
CA THR A 121 2.67 -20.48 -0.82
C THR A 121 3.50 -20.03 -2.02
N GLY A 122 4.81 -20.25 -1.99
CA GLY A 122 5.73 -19.69 -2.98
C GLY A 122 5.89 -18.17 -2.86
N ASP A 123 5.71 -17.62 -1.66
CA ASP A 123 5.81 -16.18 -1.39
C ASP A 123 6.98 -15.86 -0.45
N PHE A 124 7.28 -14.57 -0.30
CA PHE A 124 8.17 -14.06 0.73
C PHE A 124 7.40 -13.58 1.95
N GLY A 125 7.93 -13.84 3.13
CA GLY A 125 7.49 -13.32 4.43
C GLY A 125 8.62 -12.66 5.20
N TYR A 126 8.28 -12.09 6.35
CA TYR A 126 9.25 -11.51 7.27
C TYR A 126 9.41 -12.43 8.48
N ALA A 127 10.63 -12.57 8.99
CA ALA A 127 10.93 -13.43 10.13
C ALA A 127 11.90 -12.76 11.11
N GLU A 128 11.95 -13.27 12.33
CA GLU A 128 12.94 -12.84 13.31
C GLU A 128 14.37 -13.22 12.87
N PRO A 129 15.36 -12.30 12.95
CA PRO A 129 16.72 -12.54 12.44
C PRO A 129 17.49 -13.66 13.17
N GLN A 130 17.23 -13.85 14.47
CA GLN A 130 17.86 -14.88 15.29
C GLN A 130 16.81 -15.55 16.18
N GLY A 131 16.51 -16.84 15.96
CA GLY A 131 15.58 -17.57 16.84
C GLY A 131 14.71 -18.66 16.23
N GLY A 132 14.95 -19.07 14.97
CA GLY A 132 14.22 -20.20 14.37
C GLY A 132 13.25 -19.85 13.24
N ARG A 133 13.39 -18.67 12.61
CA ARG A 133 12.62 -18.23 11.44
C ARG A 133 11.09 -18.27 11.64
N THR A 134 10.62 -17.94 12.85
CA THR A 134 9.18 -17.75 13.05
C THR A 134 8.70 -16.61 12.16
N LEU A 135 7.76 -16.92 11.27
CA LEU A 135 7.19 -15.94 10.36
C LEU A 135 6.34 -14.94 11.15
N LEU A 136 6.56 -13.65 10.88
CA LEU A 136 5.75 -12.58 11.41
C LEU A 136 4.33 -12.65 10.78
N GLU A 137 3.34 -12.96 11.60
CA GLU A 137 1.95 -12.93 11.18
C GLU A 137 1.47 -11.49 10.99
N LEU A 138 1.18 -11.13 9.74
CA LEU A 138 0.59 -9.84 9.41
C LEU A 138 -0.93 -9.92 9.55
N ALA A 139 -1.52 -8.92 10.20
CA ALA A 139 -2.98 -8.84 10.33
C ALA A 139 -3.65 -8.92 8.94
N PRO A 140 -4.79 -9.64 8.85
CA PRO A 140 -5.48 -9.87 7.60
C PRO A 140 -5.88 -8.56 6.92
N VAL A 141 -6.02 -8.63 5.60
CA VAL A 141 -6.33 -7.49 4.74
C VAL A 141 -7.75 -7.69 4.20
N PRO A 142 -8.63 -6.68 4.26
CA PRO A 142 -9.95 -6.74 3.64
C PRO A 142 -9.86 -6.80 2.11
N SER A 143 -10.99 -7.05 1.45
CA SER A 143 -11.05 -7.25 0.00
C SER A 143 -12.03 -6.31 -0.67
N TRP A 144 -11.57 -5.68 -1.75
CA TRP A 144 -12.32 -4.88 -2.72
C TRP A 144 -12.60 -5.63 -4.02
N ARG A 145 -12.30 -6.93 -4.08
CA ARG A 145 -12.37 -7.72 -5.32
C ARG A 145 -13.74 -7.72 -6.01
N GLU A 146 -14.83 -7.58 -5.27
CA GLU A 146 -16.18 -7.46 -5.84
C GLU A 146 -16.41 -6.11 -6.55
N MET A 147 -15.64 -5.08 -6.18
CA MET A 147 -15.62 -3.74 -6.76
C MET A 147 -14.33 -3.50 -7.55
N GLN A 148 -13.70 -4.57 -8.05
CA GLN A 148 -12.46 -4.44 -8.81
C GLN A 148 -12.69 -3.67 -10.10
N TYR A 149 -11.83 -2.70 -10.39
CA TYR A 149 -11.74 -2.08 -11.71
C TYR A 149 -11.12 -3.05 -12.70
N ARG A 150 -11.72 -3.21 -13.88
CA ARG A 150 -11.35 -4.26 -14.86
C ARG A 150 -10.87 -3.76 -16.23
N GLY A 151 -10.87 -2.45 -16.47
CA GLY A 151 -10.61 -1.89 -17.80
C GLY A 151 -11.77 -2.12 -18.78
#